data_AF-F9RNV0-F1
#
_entry.id   AF-F9RNV0-F1
#
_cell.length_a   1.000
_cell.length_b   1.000
_cell.length_c   1.000
_cell.angle_alpha   90.00
_cell.angle_beta   90.00
_cell.angle_gamma   90.00
#
_symmetry.space_group_name_H-M   'P 1'
#
loop_
_entity.id
_entity.type
_entity.pdbx_description
1 polymer ?
#
loop_
_entity_poly.entity_id
_entity_poly.type
_entity_poly.pdbx_seq_one_letter_code
_entity_poly.pdbx_strand_id
1 'polypeptide(L)'
;MDQFLQAKVLKADLVSIDSQFTEKGIGDMSSMVLLKQSLISVANFVDFEVTIRRMYRDHPDLSTFYKSFSKECEFAKYLRNKFVGHLKQELINKSLEWNPEIRMFLNDMDDPNIAYVVNQLILETAINTYVDGNQKHRIFESETDLNYPPDSTRFLKFLTLIIRSSIEFLAKYLEIRQADVQVKIDKEIGMDGMLKLGIEAGKTEFSFIKK
;
A
#
# COMPACT_ATOMS: atom_id res chain seq x y z
N MET A 1 10.33 3.15 20.48
CA MET A 1 9.46 4.28 20.13
C MET A 1 9.35 4.38 18.62
N ASP A 2 10.46 4.33 17.89
CA ASP A 2 10.52 4.53 16.44
C ASP A 2 9.62 3.57 15.65
N GLN A 3 9.76 2.25 15.84
CA GLN A 3 8.89 1.25 15.18
C GLN A 3 7.43 1.34 15.63
N PHE A 4 7.16 1.87 16.82
CA PHE A 4 5.79 2.07 17.31
C PHE A 4 5.13 3.28 16.61
N LEU A 5 5.88 4.38 16.46
CA LEU A 5 5.46 5.55 15.68
C LEU A 5 5.25 5.19 14.20
N GLN A 6 6.20 4.48 13.59
CA GLN A 6 6.06 4.01 12.21
C GLN A 6 4.78 3.21 12.00
N ALA A 7 4.50 2.24 12.88
CA ALA A 7 3.26 1.45 12.80
C ALA A 7 1.98 2.29 13.00
N LYS A 8 2.00 3.29 13.91
CA LYS A 8 0.87 4.21 14.09
C LYS A 8 0.59 5.01 12.81
N VAL A 9 1.63 5.56 12.18
CA VAL A 9 1.50 6.32 10.92
C VAL A 9 0.99 5.44 9.80
N LEU A 10 1.61 4.27 9.57
CA LEU A 10 1.19 3.33 8.53
C LEU A 10 -0.26 2.87 8.72
N LYS A 11 -0.68 2.61 9.97
CA LYS A 11 -2.05 2.23 10.27
C LYS A 11 -3.01 3.38 9.98
N ALA A 12 -2.66 4.61 10.36
CA ALA A 12 -3.50 5.78 10.11
C ALA A 12 -3.73 5.99 8.61
N ASP A 13 -2.68 5.92 7.79
CA ASP A 13 -2.78 6.03 6.34
C ASP A 13 -3.74 4.98 5.76
N LEU A 14 -3.55 3.71 6.13
CA LEU A 14 -4.38 2.61 5.63
C LEU A 14 -5.84 2.73 6.09
N VAL A 15 -6.09 3.13 7.33
CA VAL A 15 -7.45 3.35 7.85
C VAL A 15 -8.15 4.48 7.10
N SER A 16 -7.45 5.59 6.84
CA SER A 16 -8.00 6.70 6.05
C SER A 16 -8.32 6.27 4.63
N ILE A 17 -7.47 5.47 4.00
CA ILE A 17 -7.71 4.90 2.67
C ILE A 17 -8.94 3.97 2.67
N ASP A 18 -9.06 3.05 3.63
CA ASP A 18 -10.18 2.11 3.73
C ASP A 18 -11.52 2.85 3.91
N SER A 19 -11.55 3.91 4.73
CA SER A 19 -12.73 4.78 4.90
C SER A 19 -13.10 5.47 3.58
N GLN A 20 -12.14 6.06 2.88
CA GLN A 20 -12.42 6.73 1.60
C GLN A 20 -12.97 5.76 0.53
N PHE A 21 -12.41 4.55 0.43
CA PHE A 21 -12.96 3.54 -0.48
C PHE A 21 -14.35 3.06 -0.08
N THR A 22 -14.59 2.90 1.21
CA THR A 22 -15.90 2.47 1.72
C THR A 22 -16.99 3.52 1.46
N GLU A 23 -16.65 4.81 1.61
CA GLU A 23 -17.59 5.92 1.44
C GLU A 23 -17.85 6.28 -0.04
N LYS A 24 -16.80 6.31 -0.87
CA LYS A 24 -16.87 6.87 -2.22
C LYS A 24 -16.79 5.82 -3.33
N GLY A 25 -16.38 4.59 -3.01
CA GLY A 25 -16.13 3.55 -3.99
C GLY A 25 -14.88 3.82 -4.85
N ILE A 26 -14.80 3.10 -5.97
CA ILE A 26 -13.72 3.21 -6.97
C ILE A 26 -14.38 3.34 -8.34
N GLY A 27 -13.99 4.35 -9.11
CA GLY A 27 -14.58 4.60 -10.43
C GLY A 27 -14.19 5.91 -11.11
N ASP A 28 -13.23 6.65 -10.56
CA ASP A 28 -12.81 7.96 -11.06
C ASP A 28 -11.30 8.18 -10.83
N MET A 29 -10.75 9.28 -11.39
CA MET A 29 -9.33 9.55 -11.27
C MET A 29 -8.89 9.79 -9.81
N SER A 30 -9.76 10.36 -8.97
CA SER A 30 -9.48 10.58 -7.55
C SER A 30 -9.29 9.26 -6.80
N SER A 31 -10.20 8.30 -7.00
CA SER A 31 -10.09 6.96 -6.44
C SER A 31 -8.93 6.16 -7.03
N MET A 32 -8.55 6.39 -8.29
CA MET A 32 -7.32 5.82 -8.87
C MET A 32 -6.05 6.35 -8.18
N VAL A 33 -6.00 7.64 -7.83
CA VAL A 33 -4.89 8.18 -7.02
C VAL A 33 -4.86 7.54 -5.64
N LEU A 34 -6.01 7.36 -5.00
CA LEU A 34 -6.11 6.65 -3.73
C LEU A 34 -5.68 5.17 -3.84
N LEU A 35 -5.98 4.50 -4.95
CA LEU A 35 -5.51 3.14 -5.24
C LEU A 35 -3.98 3.09 -5.35
N LYS A 36 -3.38 4.05 -6.06
CA LYS A 36 -1.92 4.15 -6.11
C LYS A 36 -1.32 4.38 -4.72
N GLN A 37 -1.95 5.24 -3.92
CA GLN A 37 -1.54 5.49 -2.54
C GLN A 37 -1.69 4.26 -1.65
N SER A 38 -2.73 3.45 -1.82
CA SER A 38 -2.92 2.22 -1.07
C SER A 38 -1.83 1.19 -1.36
N LEU A 39 -1.42 1.06 -2.63
CA LEU A 39 -0.29 0.20 -3.01
C LEU A 39 1.03 0.69 -2.38
N ILE A 40 1.23 2.01 -2.28
CA ILE A 40 2.38 2.58 -1.56
C ILE A 40 2.32 2.26 -0.07
N SER A 41 1.19 2.50 0.59
CA SER A 41 1.02 2.26 2.02
C SER A 41 1.18 0.79 2.38
N VAL A 42 0.64 -0.13 1.57
CA VAL A 42 0.84 -1.58 1.73
C VAL A 42 2.30 -1.96 1.51
N ALA A 43 2.99 -1.40 0.50
CA ALA A 43 4.41 -1.67 0.30
C ALA A 43 5.26 -1.21 1.50
N ASN A 44 4.97 -0.03 2.06
CA ASN A 44 5.63 0.47 3.26
C ASN A 44 5.33 -0.41 4.48
N PHE A 45 4.10 -0.90 4.61
CA PHE A 45 3.73 -1.90 5.62
C PHE A 45 4.57 -3.17 5.51
N VAL A 46 4.75 -3.71 4.31
CA VAL A 46 5.54 -4.92 4.09
C VAL A 46 7.03 -4.68 4.41
N ASP A 47 7.57 -3.52 4.03
CA ASP A 47 8.94 -3.18 4.39
C ASP A 47 9.11 -3.02 5.91
N PHE A 48 8.11 -2.46 6.59
CA PHE A 48 8.05 -2.39 8.05
C PHE A 48 7.96 -3.78 8.70
N GLU A 49 7.12 -4.67 8.19
CA GLU A 49 6.95 -6.05 8.68
C GLU A 49 8.28 -6.79 8.79
N VAL A 50 9.15 -6.65 7.78
CA VAL A 50 10.48 -7.26 7.77
C VAL A 50 11.32 -6.82 8.97
N THR A 51 11.20 -5.56 9.40
CA THR A 51 11.99 -5.00 10.51
C THR A 51 11.59 -5.53 11.88
N ILE A 52 10.37 -6.08 12.00
CA ILE A 52 9.81 -6.51 13.30
C ILE A 52 9.75 -8.02 13.48
N ARG A 53 10.16 -8.82 12.47
CA ARG A 53 10.09 -10.29 12.47
C ARG A 53 10.72 -10.97 13.69
N ARG A 54 11.67 -10.31 14.37
CA ARG A 54 12.28 -10.83 15.61
C ARG A 54 11.24 -11.13 16.69
N MET A 55 10.15 -10.37 16.76
CA MET A 55 9.11 -10.59 17.78
C MET A 55 8.23 -11.79 17.48
N TYR A 56 8.27 -12.37 16.27
CA TYR A 56 7.52 -13.58 15.95
C TYR A 56 7.93 -14.77 16.80
N ARG A 57 9.11 -14.74 17.41
CA ARG A 57 9.54 -15.73 18.39
C ARG A 57 8.61 -15.76 19.61
N ASP A 58 8.25 -14.58 20.10
CA ASP A 58 7.46 -14.41 21.32
C ASP A 58 5.96 -14.30 20.99
N HIS A 59 5.63 -13.90 19.75
CA HIS A 59 4.27 -13.72 19.22
C HIS A 59 4.10 -14.42 17.86
N PRO A 60 4.07 -15.77 17.83
CA PRO A 60 4.00 -16.55 16.59
C PRO A 60 2.64 -16.43 15.86
N ASP A 61 1.60 -16.03 16.58
CA ASP A 61 0.28 -15.69 16.05
C ASP A 61 0.37 -14.55 15.01
N LEU A 62 1.22 -13.55 15.26
CA LEU A 62 1.44 -12.44 14.35
C LEU A 62 2.08 -12.89 13.03
N SER A 63 3.05 -13.83 13.10
CA SER A 63 3.65 -14.45 11.91
C SER A 63 2.64 -15.27 11.12
N THR A 64 1.83 -16.05 11.83
CA THR A 64 0.78 -16.89 11.22
C THR A 64 -0.24 -16.03 10.50
N PHE A 65 -0.65 -14.92 11.12
CA PHE A 65 -1.55 -13.95 10.52
C PHE A 65 -0.94 -13.29 9.27
N TYR A 66 0.31 -12.83 9.31
CA TYR A 66 0.94 -12.26 8.10
C TYR A 66 1.04 -13.27 6.95
N LYS A 67 1.39 -14.52 7.26
CA LYS A 67 1.52 -15.58 6.25
C LYS A 67 0.22 -15.80 5.47
N SER A 68 -0.95 -15.59 6.08
CA SER A 68 -2.24 -15.83 5.42
C SER A 68 -2.56 -14.87 4.28
N PHE A 69 -1.87 -13.71 4.19
CA PHE A 69 -2.06 -12.72 3.11
C PHE A 69 -0.74 -12.21 2.51
N SER A 70 0.35 -12.95 2.76
CA SER A 70 1.71 -12.55 2.35
C SER A 70 1.91 -12.53 0.84
N LYS A 71 1.27 -13.45 0.10
CA LYS A 71 1.36 -13.51 -1.37
C LYS A 71 0.69 -12.29 -2.02
N GLU A 72 -0.42 -11.85 -1.45
CA GLU A 72 -1.16 -10.68 -1.88
C GLU A 72 -0.37 -9.40 -1.57
N CYS A 73 0.35 -9.36 -0.44
CA CYS A 73 1.30 -8.30 -0.14
C CYS A 73 2.47 -8.23 -1.13
N GLU A 74 3.03 -9.37 -1.52
CA GLU A 74 4.07 -9.44 -2.55
C GLU A 74 3.56 -8.91 -3.89
N PHE A 75 2.33 -9.26 -4.26
CA PHE A 75 1.69 -8.74 -5.45
C PHE A 75 1.43 -7.23 -5.37
N ALA A 76 0.97 -6.71 -4.24
CA ALA A 76 0.83 -5.28 -4.01
C ALA A 76 2.16 -4.53 -4.17
N LYS A 77 3.27 -5.09 -3.67
CA LYS A 77 4.62 -4.54 -3.88
C LYS A 77 5.03 -4.57 -5.36
N TYR A 78 4.69 -5.64 -6.08
CA TYR A 78 4.93 -5.72 -7.52
C TYR A 78 4.20 -4.59 -8.26
N LEU A 79 2.90 -4.43 -8.01
CA LEU A 79 2.09 -3.36 -8.61
C LEU A 79 2.65 -1.98 -8.22
N ARG A 80 2.95 -1.74 -6.94
CA ARG A 80 3.62 -0.51 -6.49
C ARG A 80 4.89 -0.24 -7.29
N ASN A 81 5.73 -1.24 -7.51
CA ASN A 81 7.03 -1.05 -8.17
C ASN A 81 6.94 -0.88 -9.70
N LYS A 82 5.91 -1.44 -10.34
CA LYS A 82 5.75 -1.41 -11.80
C LYS A 82 4.81 -0.30 -12.29
N PHE A 83 3.71 -0.09 -11.56
CA PHE A 83 2.64 0.85 -11.93
C PHE A 83 2.78 2.21 -11.23
N VAL A 84 3.19 2.25 -9.97
CA VAL A 84 3.13 3.49 -9.16
C VAL A 84 4.46 4.20 -9.01
N GLY A 85 5.48 3.51 -8.50
CA GLY A 85 6.74 4.12 -8.04
C GLY A 85 7.52 4.77 -9.18
N HIS A 86 7.65 4.06 -10.28
CA HIS A 86 8.08 4.62 -11.56
C HIS A 86 7.22 3.99 -12.64
N LEU A 87 6.59 4.81 -13.46
CA LEU A 87 5.86 4.34 -14.63
C LEU A 87 6.88 3.76 -15.62
N LYS A 88 7.12 2.44 -15.54
CA LYS A 88 8.21 1.81 -16.28
C LYS A 88 7.90 1.81 -17.77
N GLN A 89 8.88 2.18 -18.58
CA GLN A 89 8.73 2.17 -20.05
C GLN A 89 8.29 0.79 -20.58
N GLU A 90 8.81 -0.29 -19.99
CA GLU A 90 8.40 -1.67 -20.32
C GLU A 90 6.89 -1.89 -20.12
N LEU A 91 6.33 -1.38 -19.02
CA LEU A 91 4.90 -1.49 -18.74
C LEU A 91 4.09 -0.69 -19.76
N ILE A 92 4.51 0.55 -20.06
CA ILE A 92 3.85 1.40 -21.05
C ILE A 92 3.86 0.78 -22.44
N ASN A 93 5.00 0.22 -22.86
CA ASN A 93 5.10 -0.46 -24.14
C ASN A 93 4.13 -1.65 -24.20
N LYS A 94 4.06 -2.45 -23.11
CA LYS A 94 3.15 -3.59 -23.05
C LYS A 94 1.68 -3.17 -22.99
N SER A 95 1.37 -2.04 -22.34
CA SER A 95 0.02 -1.49 -22.31
C SER A 95 -0.42 -1.01 -23.69
N LEU A 96 0.47 -0.38 -24.47
CA LEU A 96 0.18 0.03 -25.85
C LEU A 96 0.08 -1.15 -26.83
N GLU A 97 0.71 -2.30 -26.51
CA GLU A 97 0.59 -3.54 -27.26
C GLU A 97 -0.75 -4.23 -27.00
N TRP A 98 -1.14 -4.35 -25.72
CA TRP A 98 -2.38 -5.00 -25.29
C TRP A 98 -3.61 -4.13 -25.58
N ASN A 99 -3.55 -2.85 -25.23
CA ASN A 99 -4.64 -1.88 -25.33
C ASN A 99 -4.26 -0.76 -26.31
N PRO A 100 -4.17 -1.03 -27.62
CA PRO A 100 -3.74 -0.05 -28.62
C PRO A 100 -4.64 1.20 -28.68
N GLU A 101 -5.90 1.10 -28.25
CA GLU A 101 -6.87 2.18 -28.12
C GLU A 101 -6.42 3.31 -27.18
N ILE A 102 -5.46 3.06 -26.27
CA ILE A 102 -4.81 4.11 -25.47
C ILE A 102 -4.33 5.27 -26.36
N ARG A 103 -3.88 4.96 -27.59
CA ARG A 103 -3.42 5.96 -28.57
C ARG A 103 -4.50 6.96 -28.98
N MET A 104 -5.76 6.55 -28.95
CA MET A 104 -6.90 7.41 -29.29
C MET A 104 -7.17 8.46 -28.22
N PHE A 105 -6.76 8.20 -26.97
CA PHE A 105 -7.05 9.04 -25.80
C PHE A 105 -5.97 10.08 -25.49
N LEU A 106 -4.81 10.03 -26.16
CA LEU A 106 -3.63 10.81 -25.76
C LEU A 106 -3.83 12.33 -25.83
N ASN A 107 -4.70 12.82 -26.72
CA ASN A 107 -4.98 14.26 -26.84
C ASN A 107 -5.99 14.76 -25.80
N ASP A 108 -6.71 13.86 -25.13
CA ASP A 108 -7.84 14.18 -24.24
C ASP A 108 -7.55 13.83 -22.78
N MET A 109 -6.27 13.60 -22.42
CA MET A 109 -5.83 13.20 -21.08
C MET A 109 -6.07 14.26 -19.99
N ASP A 110 -6.41 15.50 -20.36
CA ASP A 110 -6.84 16.54 -19.43
C ASP A 110 -8.26 16.28 -18.88
N ASP A 111 -9.08 15.45 -19.55
CA ASP A 111 -10.35 14.97 -19.01
C ASP A 111 -10.09 13.88 -17.94
N PRO A 112 -10.52 14.08 -16.68
CA PRO A 112 -10.34 13.10 -15.61
C PRO A 112 -10.92 11.71 -15.91
N ASN A 113 -11.98 11.60 -16.69
CA ASN A 113 -12.56 10.31 -17.07
C ASN A 113 -11.66 9.56 -18.04
N ILE A 114 -11.10 10.27 -19.03
CA ILE A 114 -10.14 9.70 -19.98
C ILE A 114 -8.85 9.30 -19.26
N ALA A 115 -8.35 10.17 -18.39
CA ALA A 115 -7.19 9.87 -17.56
C ALA A 115 -7.41 8.63 -16.67
N TYR A 116 -8.61 8.49 -16.09
CA TYR A 116 -8.98 7.32 -15.30
C TYR A 116 -8.94 6.03 -16.12
N VAL A 117 -9.59 6.03 -17.29
CA VAL A 117 -9.63 4.87 -18.20
C VAL A 117 -8.22 4.45 -18.60
N VAL A 118 -7.38 5.40 -19.02
CA VAL A 118 -5.98 5.09 -19.40
C VAL A 118 -5.20 4.51 -18.22
N ASN A 119 -5.39 5.03 -17.00
CA ASN A 119 -4.75 4.45 -15.81
C ASN A 119 -5.27 3.04 -15.48
N GLN A 120 -6.55 2.77 -15.70
CA GLN A 120 -7.15 1.46 -15.50
C GLN A 120 -6.55 0.44 -16.47
N LEU A 121 -6.41 0.78 -17.75
CA LEU A 121 -5.79 -0.10 -18.76
C LEU A 121 -4.32 -0.40 -18.46
N ILE A 122 -3.57 0.58 -17.95
CA ILE A 122 -2.17 0.38 -17.53
C ILE A 122 -2.10 -0.50 -16.26
N LEU A 123 -3.00 -0.28 -15.29
CA LEU A 123 -3.11 -1.13 -14.10
C LEU A 123 -3.42 -2.58 -14.47
N GLU A 124 -4.37 -2.78 -15.38
CA GLU A 124 -4.74 -4.09 -15.90
C GLU A 124 -3.54 -4.80 -16.54
N THR A 125 -2.79 -4.08 -17.39
CA THR A 125 -1.54 -4.59 -17.96
C THR A 125 -0.54 -4.97 -16.85
N ALA A 126 -0.43 -4.16 -15.80
CA ALA A 126 0.45 -4.47 -14.68
C ALA A 126 0.01 -5.75 -13.97
N ILE A 127 -1.29 -5.95 -13.74
CA ILE A 127 -1.84 -7.18 -13.17
C ILE A 127 -1.50 -8.38 -14.05
N ASN A 128 -1.75 -8.27 -15.36
CA ASN A 128 -1.58 -9.39 -16.30
C ASN A 128 -0.10 -9.74 -16.57
N THR A 129 0.83 -8.83 -16.30
CA THR A 129 2.28 -9.12 -16.37
C THR A 129 2.84 -9.83 -15.13
N TYR A 130 2.04 -10.03 -14.08
CA TYR A 130 2.46 -10.76 -12.88
C TYR A 130 2.34 -12.28 -13.06
N VAL A 131 3.20 -12.82 -13.92
CA VAL A 131 3.26 -14.25 -14.29
C VAL A 131 4.52 -14.95 -13.77
N ASP A 132 4.50 -16.28 -13.72
CA ASP A 132 5.66 -17.11 -13.42
C ASP A 132 6.54 -17.38 -14.65
N GLY A 133 7.59 -18.20 -14.50
CA GLY A 133 8.51 -18.54 -15.60
C GLY A 133 7.85 -19.32 -16.74
N ASN A 134 6.66 -19.89 -16.52
CA ASN A 134 5.85 -20.60 -17.51
C ASN A 134 4.70 -19.73 -18.04
N GLN A 135 4.72 -18.41 -17.77
CA GLN A 135 3.67 -17.46 -18.14
C GLN A 135 2.31 -17.71 -17.46
N LYS A 136 2.26 -18.48 -16.38
CA LYS A 136 1.04 -18.67 -15.59
C LYS A 136 0.89 -17.52 -14.59
N HIS A 137 -0.30 -16.94 -14.50
CA HIS A 137 -0.60 -15.91 -13.51
C HIS A 137 -0.39 -16.42 -12.07
N ARG A 138 0.24 -15.59 -11.23
CA ARG A 138 0.66 -15.99 -9.87
C ARG A 138 -0.42 -15.82 -8.80
N ILE A 139 -1.41 -14.95 -9.05
CA ILE A 139 -2.42 -14.55 -8.04
C ILE A 139 -3.84 -14.77 -8.57
N PHE A 140 -4.13 -14.28 -9.76
CA PHE A 140 -5.41 -14.54 -10.42
C PHE A 140 -5.27 -15.76 -11.33
N GLU A 141 -6.35 -16.52 -11.52
CA GLU A 141 -6.31 -17.78 -12.27
C GLU A 141 -6.23 -17.57 -13.79
N SER A 142 -6.58 -16.37 -14.26
CA SER A 142 -6.64 -15.96 -15.65
C SER A 142 -6.16 -14.52 -15.81
N GLU A 143 -6.08 -14.10 -17.08
CA GLU A 143 -6.06 -12.69 -17.44
C GLU A 143 -7.22 -11.97 -16.75
N THR A 144 -6.95 -10.73 -16.36
CA THR A 144 -7.88 -9.84 -15.68
C THR A 144 -8.28 -8.74 -16.65
N ASP A 145 -9.58 -8.56 -16.85
CA ASP A 145 -10.20 -7.41 -17.53
C ASP A 145 -10.97 -6.60 -16.48
N LEU A 146 -10.52 -5.38 -16.18
CA LEU A 146 -11.14 -4.55 -15.14
C LEU A 146 -12.46 -3.92 -15.57
N ASN A 147 -12.83 -3.98 -16.86
CA ASN A 147 -14.17 -3.64 -17.35
C ASN A 147 -15.13 -4.83 -17.23
N TYR A 148 -14.62 -6.05 -17.11
CA TYR A 148 -15.44 -7.24 -16.85
C TYR A 148 -15.81 -7.33 -15.36
N PRO A 149 -17.11 -7.32 -14.99
CA PRO A 149 -17.53 -7.18 -13.59
C PRO A 149 -16.99 -8.27 -12.63
N PRO A 150 -16.91 -9.55 -13.00
CA PRO A 150 -16.31 -10.59 -12.15
C PRO A 150 -14.84 -10.33 -11.81
N ASP A 151 -14.05 -9.87 -12.78
CA ASP A 151 -12.62 -9.61 -12.63
C ASP A 151 -12.38 -8.34 -11.81
N SER A 152 -13.16 -7.28 -12.09
CA SER A 152 -13.19 -6.09 -11.24
C SER A 152 -13.53 -6.44 -9.79
N THR A 153 -14.57 -7.26 -9.58
CA THR A 153 -14.95 -7.73 -8.22
C THR A 153 -13.82 -8.52 -7.55
N ARG A 154 -13.14 -9.40 -8.30
CA ARG A 154 -11.99 -10.17 -7.80
C ARG A 154 -10.85 -9.24 -7.36
N PHE A 155 -10.53 -8.23 -8.17
CA PHE A 155 -9.50 -7.24 -7.84
C PHE A 155 -9.88 -6.38 -6.63
N LEU A 156 -11.14 -5.94 -6.52
CA LEU A 156 -11.63 -5.19 -5.36
C LEU A 156 -11.56 -6.00 -4.06
N LYS A 157 -11.87 -7.30 -4.11
CA LYS A 157 -11.69 -8.22 -2.98
C LYS A 157 -10.22 -8.33 -2.58
N PHE A 158 -9.31 -8.46 -3.55
CA PHE A 158 -7.87 -8.43 -3.30
C PHE A 158 -7.44 -7.12 -2.61
N LEU A 159 -7.86 -5.97 -3.13
CA LEU A 159 -7.51 -4.66 -2.58
C LEU A 159 -8.01 -4.50 -1.13
N THR A 160 -9.25 -4.91 -0.89
CA THR A 160 -9.86 -4.91 0.45
C THR A 160 -9.08 -5.81 1.40
N LEU A 161 -8.72 -7.02 0.96
CA LEU A 161 -7.97 -7.98 1.75
C LEU A 161 -6.62 -7.41 2.20
N ILE A 162 -5.82 -6.87 1.28
CA ILE A 162 -4.48 -6.35 1.64
C ILE A 162 -4.56 -5.14 2.56
N ILE A 163 -5.52 -4.23 2.35
CA ILE A 163 -5.66 -3.03 3.17
C ILE A 163 -6.09 -3.42 4.59
N ARG A 164 -7.21 -4.16 4.71
CA ARG A 164 -7.78 -4.49 6.03
C ARG A 164 -6.91 -5.45 6.82
N SER A 165 -6.28 -6.42 6.17
CA SER A 165 -5.35 -7.34 6.86
C SER A 165 -4.09 -6.60 7.33
N SER A 166 -3.59 -5.62 6.57
CA SER A 166 -2.47 -4.78 7.01
C SER A 166 -2.87 -3.90 8.22
N ILE A 167 -4.07 -3.31 8.22
CA ILE A 167 -4.62 -2.55 9.36
C ILE A 167 -4.71 -3.44 10.60
N GLU A 168 -5.28 -4.63 10.47
CA GLU A 168 -5.45 -5.58 11.57
C GLU A 168 -4.09 -6.04 12.11
N PHE A 169 -3.15 -6.37 11.23
CA PHE A 169 -1.80 -6.74 11.63
C PHE A 169 -1.15 -5.62 12.44
N LEU A 170 -1.19 -4.38 11.94
CA LEU A 170 -0.63 -3.23 12.64
C LEU A 170 -1.34 -2.97 13.97
N ALA A 171 -2.65 -3.21 14.06
CA ALA A 171 -3.39 -3.11 15.31
C ALA A 171 -2.88 -4.12 16.36
N LYS A 172 -2.72 -5.40 15.98
CA LYS A 172 -2.18 -6.44 16.86
C LYS A 172 -0.75 -6.11 17.31
N TYR A 173 0.10 -5.69 16.38
CA TYR A 173 1.45 -5.24 16.71
C TYR A 173 1.45 -4.09 17.72
N LEU A 174 0.62 -3.07 17.50
CA LEU A 174 0.55 -1.91 18.39
C LEU A 174 0.03 -2.29 19.78
N GLU A 175 -0.95 -3.20 19.87
CA GLU A 175 -1.46 -3.71 21.14
C GLU A 175 -0.35 -4.41 21.94
N ILE A 176 0.40 -5.31 21.31
CA ILE A 176 1.54 -6.01 21.92
C ILE A 176 2.56 -5.01 22.47
N ARG A 177 2.87 -3.95 21.70
CA ARG A 177 3.92 -2.98 22.06
C ARG A 177 3.44 -1.85 22.96
N GLN A 178 2.15 -1.69 23.19
CA GLN A 178 1.59 -0.56 23.93
C GLN A 178 2.17 -0.49 25.35
N ALA A 179 2.23 -1.62 26.05
CA ALA A 179 2.73 -1.69 27.42
C ALA A 179 4.20 -1.22 27.54
N ASP A 180 5.04 -1.55 26.55
CA ASP A 180 6.46 -1.17 26.54
C ASP A 180 6.70 0.33 26.39
N VAL A 181 5.79 1.02 25.70
CA VAL A 181 5.96 2.44 25.35
C VAL A 181 5.14 3.36 26.24
N GLN A 182 4.07 2.86 26.88
CA GLN A 182 3.15 3.68 27.68
C GLN A 182 3.87 4.47 28.77
N VAL A 183 4.77 3.82 29.51
CA VAL A 183 5.53 4.47 30.59
C VAL A 183 6.41 5.62 30.08
N LYS A 184 6.90 5.55 28.84
CA LYS A 184 7.68 6.64 28.23
C LYS A 184 6.78 7.79 27.81
N ILE A 185 5.66 7.46 27.15
CA ILE A 185 4.65 8.43 26.73
C ILE A 185 4.15 9.22 27.94
N ASP A 186 3.76 8.54 29.02
CA ASP A 186 3.19 9.17 30.21
C ASP A 186 4.16 10.16 30.89
N LYS A 187 5.47 9.90 30.82
CA LYS A 187 6.51 10.79 31.35
C LYS A 187 6.69 12.08 30.53
N GLU A 188 6.27 12.05 29.27
CA GLU A 188 6.43 13.15 28.32
C GLU A 188 5.16 14.02 28.24
N ILE A 189 4.04 13.59 28.83
CA ILE A 189 2.78 14.34 28.87
C ILE A 189 2.88 15.52 29.86
N GLY A 190 2.30 16.66 29.47
CA GLY A 190 2.21 17.88 30.29
C GLY A 190 3.19 18.98 29.87
N MET A 191 3.04 20.16 30.49
CA MET A 191 3.80 21.36 30.10
C MET A 191 5.32 21.16 30.23
N ASP A 192 5.77 20.54 31.32
CA ASP A 192 7.20 20.27 31.57
C ASP A 192 7.78 19.27 30.56
N GLY A 193 7.01 18.26 30.16
CA GLY A 193 7.40 17.31 29.11
C GLY A 193 7.50 17.99 27.75
N MET A 194 6.50 18.78 27.38
CA MET A 194 6.48 19.55 26.13
C MET A 194 7.67 20.52 26.03
N LEU A 195 8.02 21.22 27.11
CA LEU A 195 9.16 22.14 27.12
C LEU A 195 10.49 21.39 26.93
N LYS A 196 10.67 20.24 27.59
CA LYS A 196 11.86 19.39 27.44
C LYS A 196 11.99 18.88 26.00
N LEU A 197 10.92 18.34 25.44
CA LEU A 197 10.88 17.87 24.05
C LEU A 197 11.16 19.01 23.06
N GLY A 198 10.67 20.22 23.33
CA GLY A 198 10.96 21.40 22.51
C GLY A 198 12.44 21.80 22.53
N ILE A 199 13.09 21.75 23.69
CA ILE A 199 14.54 21.97 23.83
C ILE A 199 15.33 20.89 23.07
N GLU A 200 14.91 19.63 23.16
CA GLU A 200 15.53 18.52 22.42
C GLU A 200 15.34 18.68 20.91
N ALA A 201 14.14 19.04 20.46
CA ALA A 201 13.86 19.30 19.04
C ALA A 201 14.75 20.42 18.49
N GLY A 202 14.99 21.49 19.26
CA GLY A 202 15.88 22.59 18.89
C GLY A 202 17.35 22.21 18.71
N LYS A 203 17.76 21.01 19.17
CA LYS A 203 19.11 20.46 18.97
C LYS A 203 19.21 19.56 17.72
N THR A 204 18.11 19.39 16.99
CA THR A 204 18.09 18.49 15.82
C THR A 204 18.90 19.08 14.68
N GLU A 205 19.91 18.34 14.23
CA GLU A 205 20.64 18.66 13.01
C GLU A 205 20.04 17.92 11.82
N PHE A 206 19.58 18.66 10.82
CA PHE A 206 19.04 18.08 9.60
C PHE A 206 20.16 17.70 8.64
N SER A 207 20.18 16.43 8.23
CA SER A 207 21.09 15.91 7.20
C SER A 207 20.33 15.09 6.18
N PHE A 208 20.91 14.92 5.00
CA PHE A 208 20.33 14.08 3.97
C PHE A 208 20.18 12.63 4.46
N ILE A 209 18.96 12.10 4.46
CA ILE A 209 18.68 10.72 4.85
C ILE A 209 19.20 9.79 3.74
N LYS A 210 20.33 9.12 4.01
CA LYS A 210 20.88 8.10 3.12
C LYS A 210 20.06 6.82 3.23
N LYS A 211 19.85 6.15 2.09
CA LYS A 211 19.24 4.81 2.02
C LYS A 211 20.17 3.73 2.54
#